data_AF-A0A449A8P0-F1
#
_entry.id   AF-A0A449A8P0-F1
#
_cell.length_a   1.000
_cell.length_b   1.000
_cell.length_c   1.000
_cell.angle_alpha   90.00
_cell.angle_beta   90.00
_cell.angle_gamma   90.00
#
_symmetry.space_group_name_H-M   'P 1'
#
loop_
_entity.id
_entity.type
_entity.pdbx_description
1 polymer ?
#
loop_
_entity_poly.entity_id
_entity_poly.type
_entity_poly.pdbx_seq_one_letter_code
_entity_poly.pdbx_strand_id
1 'polypeptide(L)'
;MQENKNDELFKKQDKNNSSNFTKNEVVNNEVHLDIFTQEPGKNVAKTVSRENTTYQYTKMSNFVLKLSKFYAPMPMWKLCLITSGFAILFGIIGVFLVKNPGIYNFGAAAFGQAAARITNVLLRENKNITPEIYNVIDHALFWILYIVLSIPIFIFGWKKTGKVFTLLTVLFLVVSSLVSFAIGQIPGSGKLYIIGNFEHNNIPKILKDHISNEIWHGKSQMWSLIPLNWNDAGNVIAQMIFGFVYGFLLAYFFAIIAIIGGSAGVTGIIGEYMSVVKHKNFGTINGIINIIILLIAVVFGTYLPGSLLLESITKGIDGNSVEACKPFVEKINGWNDLTQYQQGQIYDTLIGIKNVAWQPSMYFSPNFLSTVISNVVFVVMLNKLFPRFKVVQCKVYSPHMSKIKQAIVGDKKTINNFTVTIGEGGYSGSRTKVLSSITLYKQIPRLIKKIREVDENALITISNVASLDGNLYIPSGKF
;
A
#
# COMPACT_ATOMS: atom_id res chain seq x y z
N MET A 1 7.36 77.38 -43.55
CA MET A 1 8.77 77.24 -43.11
C MET A 1 8.80 76.31 -41.90
N GLN A 2 8.69 75.00 -42.14
CA GLN A 2 8.96 73.90 -41.18
C GLN A 2 8.85 72.56 -41.95
N GLU A 3 9.60 72.47 -43.06
CA GLU A 3 10.07 71.20 -43.60
C GLU A 3 11.39 70.86 -42.88
N ASN A 4 11.70 69.57 -42.74
CA ASN A 4 12.89 68.99 -42.08
C ASN A 4 12.85 68.82 -40.55
N LYS A 5 11.96 67.96 -40.05
CA LYS A 5 12.19 67.30 -38.74
C LYS A 5 11.67 65.86 -38.56
N ASN A 6 11.02 65.27 -39.58
CA ASN A 6 10.47 63.91 -39.47
C ASN A 6 11.32 62.81 -40.13
N ASP A 7 12.32 63.14 -40.95
CA ASP A 7 13.17 62.14 -41.62
C ASP A 7 14.40 61.68 -40.81
N GLU A 8 14.71 62.34 -39.68
CA GLU A 8 15.82 61.93 -38.79
C GLU A 8 15.40 60.97 -37.66
N LEU A 9 14.10 60.76 -37.45
CA LEU A 9 13.59 59.82 -36.42
C LEU A 9 13.40 58.39 -36.93
N PHE A 10 13.31 58.17 -38.25
CA PHE A 10 13.18 56.84 -38.84
C PHE A 10 14.50 56.18 -39.26
N LYS A 11 15.64 56.90 -39.21
CA LYS A 11 16.98 56.35 -39.55
C LYS A 11 17.92 56.16 -38.35
N LYS A 12 17.45 56.41 -37.12
CA LYS A 12 18.27 56.30 -35.90
C LYS A 12 17.92 55.13 -34.97
N GLN A 13 16.98 54.26 -35.35
CA GLN A 13 16.68 53.02 -34.61
C GLN A 13 17.27 51.74 -35.24
N ASP A 14 17.83 51.81 -36.45
CA ASP A 14 18.35 50.62 -37.16
C ASP A 14 19.84 50.31 -36.96
N LYS A 15 20.49 50.86 -35.92
CA LYS A 15 21.93 50.60 -35.67
C LYS A 15 22.34 50.11 -34.29
N ASN A 16 21.40 49.92 -33.36
CA ASN A 16 21.73 49.49 -31.98
C ASN A 16 20.90 48.29 -31.49
N ASN A 17 20.81 47.23 -32.30
CA ASN A 17 20.51 45.90 -31.75
C ASN A 17 21.09 44.74 -32.60
N SER A 18 22.31 44.93 -33.08
CA SER A 18 23.16 43.79 -33.46
C SER A 18 23.75 43.16 -32.19
N SER A 19 22.94 42.43 -31.43
CA SER A 19 23.49 41.53 -30.40
C SER A 19 22.60 40.31 -30.21
N ASN A 20 23.14 39.16 -30.61
CA ASN A 20 22.80 37.80 -30.20
C ASN A 20 21.37 37.30 -30.48
N PHE A 21 20.98 37.23 -31.76
CA PHE A 21 20.02 36.20 -32.18
C PHE A 21 20.71 34.83 -32.14
N THR A 22 20.50 34.11 -31.05
CA THR A 22 20.79 32.67 -30.97
C THR A 22 20.05 31.95 -32.11
N LYS A 23 20.78 31.10 -32.83
CA LYS A 23 20.46 30.38 -34.08
C LYS A 23 19.13 29.57 -34.17
N ASN A 24 18.15 29.73 -33.27
CA ASN A 24 16.95 28.90 -33.17
C ASN A 24 15.61 29.65 -32.96
N GLU A 25 15.58 30.97 -33.00
CA GLU A 25 14.31 31.73 -32.97
C GLU A 25 13.90 32.09 -34.40
N VAL A 26 12.79 31.51 -34.87
CA VAL A 26 12.22 31.81 -36.19
C VAL A 26 10.93 32.59 -35.98
N VAL A 27 10.98 33.88 -36.28
CA VAL A 27 9.81 34.76 -36.41
C VAL A 27 9.40 34.70 -37.89
N ASN A 28 8.58 33.73 -38.28
CA ASN A 28 7.89 33.79 -39.57
C ASN A 28 6.67 32.86 -39.63
N ASN A 29 5.60 33.33 -40.27
CA ASN A 29 4.31 32.64 -40.39
C ASN A 29 4.35 31.39 -41.30
N GLU A 30 5.46 31.13 -42.00
CA GLU A 30 5.60 30.09 -43.04
C GLU A 30 6.41 28.85 -42.61
N VAL A 31 6.66 28.64 -41.32
CA VAL A 31 7.39 27.42 -40.89
C VAL A 31 6.50 26.19 -41.06
N HIS A 32 6.97 25.21 -41.84
CA HIS A 32 6.42 23.85 -41.82
C HIS A 32 6.61 23.26 -40.42
N LEU A 33 5.60 23.41 -39.57
CA LEU A 33 5.55 22.91 -38.18
C LEU A 33 5.38 21.39 -38.07
N ASP A 34 5.52 20.67 -39.19
CA ASP A 34 5.39 19.23 -39.16
C ASP A 34 6.61 18.62 -38.48
N ILE A 35 6.42 18.24 -37.22
CA ILE A 35 7.43 17.60 -36.37
C ILE A 35 7.49 16.09 -36.58
N PHE A 36 6.55 15.50 -37.32
CA PHE A 36 6.40 14.05 -37.45
C PHE A 36 6.92 13.51 -38.79
N THR A 37 7.10 14.38 -39.77
CA THR A 37 7.53 14.01 -41.14
C THR A 37 8.87 14.60 -41.54
N GLN A 38 9.59 15.21 -40.61
CA GLN A 38 10.90 15.79 -40.90
C GLN A 38 11.86 14.70 -41.38
N GLU A 39 12.48 14.97 -42.54
CA GLU A 39 13.56 14.14 -43.06
C GLU A 39 14.71 14.05 -42.05
N PRO A 40 15.45 12.93 -42.02
CA PRO A 40 16.59 12.78 -41.12
C PRO A 40 17.57 13.95 -41.28
N GLY A 41 17.75 14.76 -40.22
CA GLY A 41 18.69 15.88 -40.19
C GLY A 41 18.08 17.29 -40.20
N LYS A 42 16.76 17.45 -40.34
CA LYS A 42 16.10 18.75 -40.11
C LYS A 42 15.85 18.98 -38.61
N ASN A 43 16.26 20.15 -38.11
CA ASN A 43 16.08 20.52 -36.70
C ASN A 43 14.66 21.01 -36.47
N VAL A 44 13.97 20.43 -35.48
CA VAL A 44 12.69 20.94 -35.00
C VAL A 44 12.89 22.34 -34.41
N ALA A 45 12.08 23.31 -34.84
CA ALA A 45 12.12 24.66 -34.28
C ALA A 45 11.81 24.62 -32.77
N LYS A 46 12.76 25.09 -31.96
CA LYS A 46 12.62 25.05 -30.49
C LYS A 46 11.58 26.03 -29.97
N THR A 47 11.43 27.17 -30.63
CA THR A 47 10.49 28.23 -30.24
C THR A 47 9.79 28.75 -31.49
N VAL A 48 8.47 28.89 -31.42
CA VAL A 48 7.60 29.38 -32.49
C VAL A 48 6.72 30.49 -31.92
N SER A 49 6.89 31.71 -32.41
CA SER A 49 6.07 32.85 -31.98
C SER A 49 4.88 33.05 -32.90
N ARG A 50 3.68 33.22 -32.33
CA ARG A 50 2.44 33.64 -32.99
C ARG A 50 2.02 35.01 -32.43
N GLU A 51 1.07 35.68 -33.10
CA GLU A 51 0.66 37.06 -32.83
C GLU A 51 0.59 37.44 -31.34
N ASN A 52 0.09 36.53 -30.47
CA ASN A 52 -0.05 36.79 -29.03
C ASN A 52 0.61 35.74 -28.12
N THR A 53 1.35 34.77 -28.66
CA THR A 53 1.86 33.64 -27.84
C THR A 53 3.11 33.02 -28.43
N THR A 54 4.08 32.75 -27.55
CA THR A 54 5.30 32.02 -27.89
C THR A 54 5.17 30.56 -27.45
N TYR A 55 5.31 29.63 -28.39
CA TYR A 55 5.25 28.19 -28.17
C TYR A 55 6.65 27.61 -28.12
N GLN A 56 6.98 26.86 -27.07
CA GLN A 56 8.25 26.14 -26.96
C GLN A 56 8.06 24.64 -27.16
N TYR A 57 8.88 24.04 -28.02
CA TYR A 57 8.94 22.59 -28.19
C TYR A 57 9.45 21.95 -26.90
N THR A 58 8.51 21.39 -26.13
CA THR A 58 8.75 20.93 -24.77
C THR A 58 8.56 19.44 -24.66
N LYS A 59 9.52 18.75 -24.04
CA LYS A 59 9.39 17.33 -23.70
C LYS A 59 8.37 17.15 -22.58
N MET A 60 7.16 16.73 -22.94
CA MET A 60 6.12 16.39 -21.96
C MET A 60 6.35 14.97 -21.41
N SER A 61 6.34 14.84 -20.08
CA SER A 61 6.46 13.54 -19.39
C SER A 61 5.36 13.37 -18.34
N ASN A 62 4.11 13.28 -18.80
CA ASN A 62 3.00 12.86 -17.95
C ASN A 62 2.92 11.34 -17.94
N PHE A 63 3.88 10.69 -17.28
CA PHE A 63 3.94 9.23 -17.28
C PHE A 63 2.78 8.64 -16.46
N VAL A 64 1.84 8.01 -17.16
CA VAL A 64 0.60 7.48 -16.56
C VAL A 64 0.90 6.32 -15.60
N LEU A 65 2.01 5.60 -15.79
CA LEU A 65 2.33 4.41 -15.00
C LEU A 65 2.96 4.79 -13.66
N LYS A 66 2.16 4.71 -12.60
CA LYS A 66 2.66 4.72 -11.23
C LYS A 66 3.67 3.58 -11.07
N LEU A 67 4.78 3.84 -10.37
CA LEU A 67 5.82 2.84 -10.07
C LEU A 67 6.57 2.28 -11.31
N SER A 68 6.60 3.03 -12.42
CA SER A 68 7.20 2.61 -13.70
C SER A 68 8.63 2.08 -13.62
N LYS A 69 9.46 2.65 -12.74
CA LYS A 69 10.86 2.23 -12.53
C LYS A 69 10.98 0.77 -12.09
N PHE A 70 9.99 0.24 -11.37
CA PHE A 70 10.00 -1.14 -10.88
C PHE A 70 9.63 -2.18 -11.93
N TYR A 71 9.04 -1.77 -13.06
CA TYR A 71 8.72 -2.67 -14.19
C TYR A 71 9.94 -2.98 -15.06
N ALA A 72 11.07 -2.28 -14.84
CA ALA A 72 12.29 -2.57 -15.59
C ALA A 72 12.85 -3.95 -15.21
N PRO A 73 13.40 -4.71 -16.17
CA PRO A 73 14.08 -5.95 -15.85
C PRO A 73 15.31 -5.66 -14.98
N MET A 74 15.38 -6.30 -13.82
CA MET A 74 16.44 -6.13 -12.83
C MET A 74 17.12 -7.48 -12.53
N PRO A 75 18.43 -7.49 -12.27
CA PRO A 75 19.13 -8.69 -11.80
C PRO A 75 18.66 -9.08 -10.40
N MET A 76 18.77 -10.37 -10.08
CA MET A 76 18.21 -10.96 -8.85
C MET A 76 18.70 -10.26 -7.56
N TRP A 77 19.97 -9.87 -7.49
CA TRP A 77 20.51 -9.21 -6.29
C TRP A 77 19.83 -7.85 -6.01
N LYS A 78 19.50 -7.08 -7.05
CA LYS A 78 18.76 -5.81 -6.91
C LYS A 78 17.33 -6.07 -6.45
N LEU A 79 16.69 -7.12 -6.97
CA LEU A 79 15.36 -7.54 -6.53
C LEU A 79 15.37 -7.91 -5.04
N CYS A 80 16.35 -8.71 -4.60
CA CYS A 80 16.51 -9.08 -3.19
C CYS A 80 16.75 -7.84 -2.31
N LEU A 81 17.65 -6.95 -2.70
CA LEU A 81 17.96 -5.74 -1.92
C LEU A 81 16.74 -4.82 -1.77
N ILE A 82 16.02 -4.56 -2.86
CA ILE A 82 14.78 -3.78 -2.83
C ILE A 82 13.74 -4.47 -1.93
N THR A 83 13.55 -5.78 -2.11
CA THR A 83 12.60 -6.58 -1.33
C THR A 83 12.91 -6.51 0.16
N SER A 84 14.17 -6.71 0.56
CA SER A 84 14.60 -6.62 1.95
C SER A 84 14.42 -5.20 2.51
N GLY A 85 14.78 -4.15 1.75
CA GLY A 85 14.58 -2.77 2.19
C GLY A 85 13.11 -2.43 2.46
N PHE A 86 12.21 -2.80 1.53
CA PHE A 86 10.77 -2.64 1.74
C PHE A 86 10.23 -3.54 2.86
N ALA A 87 10.78 -4.74 3.05
CA ALA A 87 10.39 -5.64 4.14
C ALA A 87 10.75 -5.07 5.52
N ILE A 88 11.92 -4.43 5.66
CA ILE A 88 12.31 -3.75 6.90
C ILE A 88 11.32 -2.62 7.23
N LEU A 89 11.06 -1.75 6.25
CA LEU A 89 10.08 -0.66 6.43
C LEU A 89 8.68 -1.20 6.77
N PHE A 90 8.26 -2.26 6.08
CA PHE A 90 6.99 -2.92 6.35
C PHE A 90 6.92 -3.50 7.76
N GLY A 91 8.01 -4.13 8.24
CA GLY A 91 8.09 -4.68 9.60
C GLY A 91 7.96 -3.60 10.68
N ILE A 92 8.58 -2.44 10.48
CA ILE A 92 8.44 -1.26 11.37
C ILE A 92 6.98 -0.78 11.39
N ILE A 93 6.40 -0.56 10.21
CA ILE A 93 5.00 -0.13 10.05
C ILE A 93 4.05 -1.13 10.71
N GLY A 94 4.30 -2.43 10.57
CA GLY A 94 3.50 -3.49 11.16
C GLY A 94 3.42 -3.39 12.69
N VAL A 95 4.49 -2.99 13.38
CA VAL A 95 4.44 -2.82 14.84
C VAL A 95 3.59 -1.62 15.22
N PHE A 96 3.91 -0.43 14.68
CA PHE A 96 3.31 0.82 15.14
C PHE A 96 1.90 1.10 14.61
N LEU A 97 1.57 0.64 13.40
CA LEU A 97 0.27 0.90 12.77
C LEU A 97 -0.68 -0.31 12.87
N VAL A 98 -0.21 -1.49 13.26
CA VAL A 98 -1.03 -2.71 13.33
C VAL A 98 -1.06 -3.29 14.73
N LYS A 99 0.09 -3.74 15.25
CA LYS A 99 0.14 -4.42 16.56
C LYS A 99 -0.25 -3.48 17.69
N ASN A 100 0.35 -2.29 17.79
CA ASN A 100 0.08 -1.36 18.89
C ASN A 100 -1.38 -0.88 18.91
N PRO A 101 -1.97 -0.42 17.80
CA PRO A 101 -3.39 -0.02 17.79
C PRO A 101 -4.33 -1.23 17.88
N GLY A 102 -3.83 -2.45 17.66
CA GLY A 102 -4.60 -3.68 17.72
C GLY A 102 -5.46 -3.93 16.47
N ILE A 103 -5.08 -3.36 15.32
CA ILE A 103 -5.64 -3.69 14.00
C ILE A 103 -5.18 -5.11 13.62
N TYR A 104 -5.95 -5.82 12.80
CA TYR A 104 -5.53 -7.13 12.32
C TYR A 104 -4.61 -7.05 11.12
N ASN A 105 -3.56 -7.87 11.13
CA ASN A 105 -2.78 -8.12 9.93
C ASN A 105 -3.60 -8.86 8.87
N PHE A 106 -3.21 -8.71 7.60
CA PHE A 106 -3.88 -9.38 6.50
C PHE A 106 -3.29 -10.75 6.19
N GLY A 107 -4.14 -11.61 5.63
CA GLY A 107 -3.77 -12.97 5.25
C GLY A 107 -3.38 -13.83 6.44
N ALA A 108 -2.48 -14.79 6.22
CA ALA A 108 -2.13 -15.79 7.21
C ALA A 108 -1.56 -15.22 8.53
N ALA A 109 -1.01 -14.01 8.50
CA ALA A 109 -0.53 -13.31 9.70
C ALA A 109 -1.64 -13.03 10.72
N ALA A 110 -2.90 -12.91 10.29
CA ALA A 110 -4.05 -12.81 11.18
C ALA A 110 -4.20 -14.03 12.10
N PHE A 111 -3.85 -15.23 11.62
CA PHE A 111 -3.86 -16.45 12.44
C PHE A 111 -2.72 -16.45 13.47
N GLY A 112 -1.53 -15.96 13.10
CA GLY A 112 -0.44 -15.75 14.06
C GLY A 112 -0.83 -14.79 15.18
N GLN A 113 -1.47 -13.68 14.82
CA GLN A 113 -2.05 -12.72 15.77
C GLN A 113 -3.11 -13.38 16.66
N ALA A 114 -4.08 -14.11 16.10
CA ALA A 114 -5.12 -14.77 16.88
C ALA A 114 -4.53 -15.82 17.85
N ALA A 115 -3.58 -16.64 17.37
CA ALA A 115 -2.88 -17.64 18.17
C ALA A 115 -2.08 -17.01 19.31
N ALA A 116 -1.39 -15.89 19.05
CA ALA A 116 -0.67 -15.14 20.07
C ALA A 116 -1.62 -14.68 21.18
N ARG A 117 -2.72 -14.03 20.80
CA ARG A 117 -3.69 -13.47 21.74
C ARG A 117 -4.37 -14.54 22.60
N ILE A 118 -4.84 -15.64 22.01
CA ILE A 118 -5.47 -16.72 22.80
C ILE A 118 -4.48 -17.41 23.74
N THR A 119 -3.26 -17.71 23.26
CA THR A 119 -2.23 -18.37 24.08
C THR A 119 -1.88 -17.52 25.28
N ASN A 120 -1.69 -16.23 25.06
CA ASN A 120 -1.40 -15.26 26.09
C ASN A 120 -2.47 -15.17 27.17
N VAL A 121 -3.75 -15.16 26.78
CA VAL A 121 -4.86 -15.18 27.73
C VAL A 121 -4.87 -16.47 28.54
N LEU A 122 -4.57 -17.62 27.93
CA LEU A 122 -4.50 -18.90 28.66
C LEU A 122 -3.32 -18.95 29.64
N LEU A 123 -2.23 -18.24 29.36
CA LEU A 123 -1.02 -18.20 30.19
C LEU A 123 -1.05 -17.10 31.27
N ARG A 124 -2.10 -16.27 31.31
CA ARG A 124 -2.16 -15.06 32.16
C ARG A 124 -1.93 -15.32 33.64
N GLU A 125 -2.58 -16.35 34.19
CA GLU A 125 -2.56 -16.72 35.63
C GLU A 125 -1.31 -17.54 35.99
N ASN A 126 -0.46 -17.90 35.02
CA ASN A 126 0.73 -18.70 35.28
C ASN A 126 1.84 -17.82 35.89
N LYS A 127 2.19 -18.09 37.15
CA LYS A 127 3.25 -17.40 37.91
C LYS A 127 4.66 -17.69 37.41
N ASN A 128 4.88 -18.85 36.79
CA ASN A 128 6.20 -19.24 36.28
C ASN A 128 6.58 -18.50 34.99
N ILE A 129 5.62 -17.83 34.36
CA ILE A 129 5.84 -17.06 33.14
C ILE A 129 6.01 -15.59 33.52
N THR A 130 7.26 -15.13 33.51
CA THR A 130 7.59 -13.72 33.76
C THR A 130 7.09 -12.83 32.62
N PRO A 131 6.93 -11.51 32.85
CA PRO A 131 6.53 -10.57 31.79
C PRO A 131 7.43 -10.59 30.54
N GLU A 132 8.72 -10.87 30.71
CA GLU A 132 9.71 -10.96 29.63
C GLU A 132 9.48 -12.22 28.79
N ILE A 133 9.32 -13.37 29.44
CA ILE A 133 9.02 -14.65 28.75
C ILE A 133 7.69 -14.52 28.02
N TYR A 134 6.70 -13.90 28.65
CA TYR A 134 5.41 -13.63 28.03
C TYR A 134 5.55 -12.78 26.77
N ASN A 135 6.34 -11.69 26.82
CA ASN A 135 6.57 -10.83 25.66
C ASN A 135 7.24 -11.59 24.50
N VAL A 136 8.22 -12.45 24.80
CA VAL A 136 8.86 -13.31 23.79
C VAL A 136 7.85 -14.25 23.14
N ILE A 137 7.01 -14.94 23.95
CA ILE A 137 5.96 -15.84 23.45
C ILE A 137 4.98 -15.07 22.55
N ASP A 138 4.47 -13.93 23.02
CA ASP A 138 3.53 -13.09 22.28
C ASP A 138 4.09 -12.71 20.91
N HIS A 139 5.30 -12.14 20.88
CA HIS A 139 5.91 -11.69 19.63
C HIS A 139 6.32 -12.85 18.71
N ALA A 140 6.76 -14.00 19.25
CA ALA A 140 7.09 -15.17 18.44
C ALA A 140 5.84 -15.74 17.77
N LEU A 141 4.73 -15.88 18.51
CA LEU A 141 3.46 -16.35 17.94
C LEU A 141 2.90 -15.34 16.94
N PHE A 142 2.97 -14.05 17.25
CA PHE A 142 2.42 -13.00 16.40
C PHE A 142 3.18 -12.90 15.06
N TRP A 143 4.52 -12.88 15.09
CA TRP A 143 5.33 -12.56 13.91
C TRP A 143 5.96 -13.78 13.22
N ILE A 144 6.20 -14.87 13.93
CA ILE A 144 6.97 -16.01 13.39
C ILE A 144 6.06 -17.21 13.08
N LEU A 145 5.09 -17.51 13.94
CA LEU A 145 4.24 -18.71 13.79
C LEU A 145 3.58 -18.80 12.41
N TYR A 146 3.06 -17.69 11.89
CA TYR A 146 2.37 -17.72 10.60
C TYR A 146 3.29 -18.10 9.43
N ILE A 147 4.60 -17.82 9.50
CA ILE A 147 5.56 -18.23 8.47
C ILE A 147 5.69 -19.76 8.48
N VAL A 148 5.79 -20.35 9.67
CA VAL A 148 5.86 -21.81 9.84
C VAL A 148 4.58 -22.47 9.33
N LEU A 149 3.42 -21.95 9.72
CA LEU A 149 2.12 -22.43 9.25
C LEU A 149 1.92 -22.26 7.73
N SER A 150 2.70 -21.38 7.09
CA SER A 150 2.62 -21.08 5.66
C SER A 150 3.52 -21.95 4.79
N ILE A 151 4.32 -22.86 5.36
CA ILE A 151 5.19 -23.78 4.60
C ILE A 151 4.42 -24.54 3.50
N PRO A 152 3.21 -25.09 3.72
CA PRO A 152 2.44 -25.73 2.65
C PRO A 152 2.10 -24.78 1.49
N ILE A 153 1.80 -23.51 1.79
CA ILE A 153 1.50 -22.49 0.78
C ILE A 153 2.78 -22.10 0.01
N PHE A 154 3.94 -22.08 0.66
CA PHE A 154 5.21 -21.88 -0.02
C PHE A 154 5.54 -23.02 -0.98
N ILE A 155 5.32 -24.27 -0.57
CA ILE A 155 5.49 -25.45 -1.43
C ILE A 155 4.54 -25.36 -2.63
N PHE A 156 3.27 -24.98 -2.40
CA PHE A 156 2.30 -24.74 -3.46
C PHE A 156 2.78 -23.65 -4.43
N GLY A 157 3.21 -22.49 -3.92
CA GLY A 157 3.70 -21.38 -4.72
C GLY A 157 4.91 -21.76 -5.56
N TRP A 158 5.84 -22.54 -5.00
CA TRP A 158 7.02 -23.00 -5.71
C TRP A 158 6.66 -23.86 -6.92
N LYS A 159 5.62 -24.70 -6.79
CA LYS A 159 5.15 -25.60 -7.84
C LYS A 159 4.22 -24.92 -8.87
N LYS A 160 3.38 -23.97 -8.44
CA LYS A 160 2.28 -23.43 -9.27
C LYS A 160 2.41 -21.97 -9.68
N THR A 161 3.13 -21.16 -8.91
CA THR A 161 3.28 -19.72 -9.17
C THR A 161 4.66 -19.37 -9.74
N GLY A 162 5.71 -20.06 -9.26
CA GLY A 162 7.07 -19.97 -9.79
C GLY A 162 8.10 -19.69 -8.70
N LYS A 163 9.30 -20.28 -8.87
CA LYS A 163 10.39 -20.27 -7.87
C LYS A 163 10.80 -18.87 -7.42
N VAL A 164 11.04 -17.97 -8.38
CA VAL A 164 11.48 -16.59 -8.08
C VAL A 164 10.41 -15.83 -7.29
N PHE A 165 9.13 -16.01 -7.64
CA PHE A 165 8.04 -15.35 -6.93
C PHE A 165 7.95 -15.83 -5.48
N THR A 166 8.00 -17.15 -5.27
CA THR A 166 7.97 -17.72 -3.93
C THR A 166 9.19 -17.29 -3.12
N LEU A 167 10.39 -17.29 -3.70
CA LEU A 167 11.61 -16.90 -2.99
C LEU A 167 11.60 -15.44 -2.55
N LEU A 168 11.18 -14.51 -3.43
CA LEU A 168 11.05 -13.09 -3.05
C LEU A 168 9.95 -12.89 -2.00
N THR A 169 8.86 -13.65 -2.08
CA THR A 169 7.78 -13.60 -1.07
C THR A 169 8.28 -14.10 0.28
N VAL A 170 8.98 -15.24 0.32
CA VAL A 170 9.54 -15.79 1.56
C VAL A 170 10.59 -14.83 2.14
N LEU A 171 11.47 -14.26 1.31
CA LEU A 171 12.43 -13.26 1.74
C LEU A 171 11.74 -12.06 2.40
N PHE A 172 10.70 -11.51 1.76
CA PHE A 172 9.95 -10.39 2.29
C PHE A 172 9.34 -10.72 3.66
N LEU A 173 8.66 -11.86 3.77
CA LEU A 173 7.97 -12.27 4.99
C LEU A 173 8.95 -12.54 6.13
N VAL A 174 10.05 -13.27 5.87
CA VAL A 174 11.06 -13.57 6.88
C VAL A 174 11.71 -12.29 7.40
N VAL A 175 12.17 -11.42 6.50
CA VAL A 175 12.82 -10.16 6.91
C VAL A 175 11.86 -9.26 7.67
N SER A 176 10.64 -9.04 7.16
CA SER A 176 9.66 -8.18 7.85
C SER A 176 9.28 -8.73 9.22
N SER A 177 9.02 -10.03 9.33
CA SER A 177 8.70 -10.67 10.61
C SER A 177 9.83 -10.61 11.62
N LEU A 178 11.09 -10.84 11.21
CA LEU A 178 12.24 -10.74 12.11
C LEU A 178 12.43 -9.31 12.61
N VAL A 179 12.23 -8.31 11.75
CA VAL A 179 12.28 -6.90 12.14
C VAL A 179 11.17 -6.56 13.14
N SER A 180 9.92 -6.97 12.87
CA SER A 180 8.81 -6.74 13.80
C SER A 180 8.97 -7.48 15.13
N PHE A 181 9.53 -8.69 15.09
CA PHE A 181 9.87 -9.45 16.30
C PHE A 181 10.94 -8.73 17.12
N ALA A 182 12.02 -8.28 16.48
CA ALA A 182 13.13 -7.58 17.13
C ALA A 182 12.68 -6.25 17.77
N ILE A 183 11.90 -5.45 17.04
CA ILE A 183 11.33 -4.20 17.60
C ILE A 183 10.43 -4.51 18.79
N GLY A 184 9.67 -5.60 18.71
CA GLY A 184 8.83 -6.07 19.81
C GLY A 184 9.55 -6.44 21.11
N GLN A 185 10.83 -6.76 21.03
CA GLN A 185 11.65 -7.01 22.23
C GLN A 185 12.13 -5.72 22.89
N ILE A 186 11.97 -4.56 22.24
CA ILE A 186 12.37 -3.27 22.80
C ILE A 186 11.36 -2.88 23.89
N PRO A 187 11.80 -2.65 25.15
CA PRO A 187 10.93 -2.20 26.23
C PRO A 187 10.17 -0.92 25.87
N GLY A 188 8.87 -0.89 26.12
CA GLY A 188 8.03 0.28 25.83
C GLY A 188 7.62 0.44 24.36
N SER A 189 8.09 -0.40 23.44
CA SER A 189 7.68 -0.36 22.03
C SER A 189 6.17 -0.47 21.82
N GLY A 190 5.48 -1.23 22.67
CA GLY A 190 4.03 -1.41 22.64
C GLY A 190 3.18 -0.21 23.11
N LYS A 191 3.80 0.79 23.75
CA LYS A 191 3.13 1.97 24.30
C LYS A 191 3.24 3.22 23.42
N LEU A 192 3.96 3.10 22.30
CA LEU A 192 4.24 4.22 21.43
C LEU A 192 3.16 4.30 20.35
N TYR A 193 2.31 5.32 20.47
CA TYR A 193 1.22 5.61 19.53
C TYR A 193 1.52 6.92 18.81
N ILE A 194 1.34 6.94 17.48
CA ILE A 194 1.56 8.15 16.68
C ILE A 194 0.43 9.16 16.92
N ILE A 195 -0.81 8.68 16.99
CA ILE A 195 -2.02 9.44 17.31
C ILE A 195 -2.92 8.57 18.20
N GLY A 196 -3.74 9.19 19.06
CA GLY A 196 -4.62 8.47 19.98
C GLY A 196 -3.86 7.76 21.12
N ASN A 197 -4.62 7.23 22.08
CA ASN A 197 -4.11 6.41 23.16
C ASN A 197 -5.03 5.18 23.34
N PHE A 198 -4.50 4.01 23.00
CA PHE A 198 -5.26 2.75 23.00
C PHE A 198 -5.08 1.94 24.29
N GLU A 199 -4.59 2.57 25.38
CA GLU A 199 -4.42 1.94 26.69
C GLU A 199 -5.70 1.96 27.56
N HIS A 200 -6.88 2.16 26.96
CA HIS A 200 -8.18 2.21 27.66
C HIS A 200 -8.24 3.25 28.77
N ASN A 201 -7.94 4.52 28.48
CA ASN A 201 -7.83 5.60 29.50
C ASN A 201 -9.09 5.81 30.34
N ASN A 202 -10.24 5.34 29.88
CA ASN A 202 -11.49 5.30 30.62
C ASN A 202 -11.45 4.40 31.86
N ILE A 203 -10.52 3.43 31.92
CA ILE A 203 -10.35 2.54 33.07
C ILE A 203 -9.38 3.19 34.07
N PRO A 204 -9.79 3.40 35.34
CA PRO A 204 -8.95 4.00 36.37
C PRO A 204 -7.61 3.28 36.52
N LYS A 205 -6.52 4.07 36.61
CA LYS A 205 -5.15 3.54 36.67
C LYS A 205 -4.94 2.59 37.86
N ILE A 206 -5.48 2.92 39.02
CA ILE A 206 -5.37 2.10 40.24
C ILE A 206 -6.00 0.72 40.04
N LEU A 207 -7.14 0.66 39.36
CA LEU A 207 -7.79 -0.61 39.00
C LEU A 207 -6.93 -1.41 38.01
N LYS A 208 -6.37 -0.75 36.98
CA LYS A 208 -5.45 -1.40 36.02
C LYS A 208 -4.22 -1.98 36.70
N ASP A 209 -3.61 -1.22 37.61
CA ASP A 209 -2.38 -1.61 38.30
C ASP A 209 -2.67 -2.79 39.23
N HIS A 210 -3.78 -2.76 39.97
CA HIS A 210 -4.22 -3.88 40.81
C HIS A 210 -4.43 -5.16 39.99
N ILE A 211 -5.21 -5.09 38.90
CA ILE A 211 -5.46 -6.25 38.02
C ILE A 211 -4.14 -6.78 37.43
N SER A 212 -3.29 -5.87 36.92
CA SER A 212 -2.04 -6.25 36.26
C SER A 212 -1.07 -6.95 37.22
N ASN A 213 -0.99 -6.49 38.47
CA ASN A 213 -0.02 -7.02 39.44
C ASN A 213 -0.57 -8.26 40.17
N GLU A 214 -1.81 -8.20 40.66
CA GLU A 214 -2.36 -9.24 41.54
C GLU A 214 -2.99 -10.40 40.77
N ILE A 215 -3.78 -10.11 39.73
CA ILE A 215 -4.50 -11.13 38.95
C ILE A 215 -3.60 -11.69 37.83
N TRP A 216 -2.79 -10.81 37.24
CA TRP A 216 -2.04 -11.09 36.02
C TRP A 216 -0.53 -11.23 36.23
N HIS A 217 -0.05 -11.11 37.47
CA HIS A 217 1.35 -11.32 37.86
C HIS A 217 2.34 -10.44 37.08
N GLY A 218 2.07 -9.13 37.02
CA GLY A 218 2.93 -8.11 36.42
C GLY A 218 2.79 -7.95 34.89
N LYS A 219 1.85 -8.69 34.27
CA LYS A 219 1.68 -8.73 32.80
C LYS A 219 0.73 -7.63 32.30
N SER A 220 1.11 -6.36 32.48
CA SER A 220 0.26 -5.20 32.12
C SER A 220 -0.13 -5.13 30.63
N GLN A 221 0.65 -5.76 29.76
CA GLN A 221 0.40 -5.82 28.31
C GLN A 221 -0.91 -6.52 27.93
N MET A 222 -1.58 -7.24 28.83
CA MET A 222 -2.89 -7.83 28.53
C MET A 222 -4.00 -6.83 28.27
N TRP A 223 -3.88 -5.60 28.78
CA TRP A 223 -4.84 -4.55 28.47
C TRP A 223 -4.93 -4.27 26.96
N SER A 224 -3.85 -4.45 26.20
CA SER A 224 -3.87 -4.25 24.74
C SER A 224 -4.58 -5.38 23.97
N LEU A 225 -4.95 -6.47 24.65
CA LEU A 225 -5.71 -7.58 24.05
C LEU A 225 -7.22 -7.32 24.05
N ILE A 226 -7.68 -6.41 24.91
CA ILE A 226 -9.08 -5.97 24.94
C ILE A 226 -9.26 -4.94 23.81
N PRO A 227 -10.23 -5.13 22.91
CA PRO A 227 -10.51 -4.17 21.84
C PRO A 227 -11.05 -2.86 22.41
N LEU A 228 -10.92 -1.77 21.65
CA LEU A 228 -11.46 -0.47 22.05
C LEU A 228 -12.97 -0.52 22.25
N ASN A 229 -13.48 0.31 23.15
CA ASN A 229 -14.90 0.50 23.35
C ASN A 229 -15.44 1.57 22.41
N TRP A 230 -16.66 1.37 21.87
CA TRP A 230 -17.36 2.35 21.06
C TRP A 230 -17.62 3.69 21.76
N ASN A 231 -17.66 3.69 23.10
CA ASN A 231 -17.86 4.90 23.88
C ASN A 231 -16.62 5.82 23.92
N ASP A 232 -15.45 5.34 23.48
CA ASP A 232 -14.22 6.13 23.40
C ASP A 232 -14.10 6.82 22.03
N ALA A 233 -14.98 7.79 21.77
CA ALA A 233 -15.14 8.40 20.45
C ALA A 233 -13.82 8.91 19.84
N GLY A 234 -12.96 9.55 20.66
CA GLY A 234 -11.68 10.09 20.20
C GLY A 234 -10.72 9.02 19.71
N ASN A 235 -10.53 7.96 20.50
CA ASN A 235 -9.64 6.86 20.11
C ASN A 235 -10.25 5.98 19.01
N VAL A 236 -11.57 5.84 18.97
CA VAL A 236 -12.26 5.17 17.85
C VAL A 236 -11.95 5.88 16.53
N ILE A 237 -12.05 7.21 16.47
CA ILE A 237 -11.72 7.98 15.27
C ILE A 237 -10.24 7.82 14.90
N ALA A 238 -9.34 7.91 15.89
CA ALA A 238 -7.91 7.68 15.65
C ALA A 238 -7.66 6.29 15.05
N GLN A 239 -8.31 5.24 15.58
CA GLN A 239 -8.21 3.87 15.09
C GLN A 239 -8.66 3.74 13.63
N MET A 240 -9.75 4.42 13.23
CA MET A 240 -10.21 4.40 11.84
C MET A 240 -9.19 5.06 10.90
N ILE A 241 -8.54 6.16 11.34
CA ILE A 241 -7.46 6.82 10.60
C ILE A 241 -6.26 5.87 10.44
N PHE A 242 -5.86 5.15 11.50
CA PHE A 242 -4.84 4.10 11.39
C PHE A 242 -5.22 3.04 10.36
N GLY A 243 -6.46 2.56 10.38
CA GLY A 243 -6.97 1.60 9.39
C GLY A 243 -6.83 2.11 7.97
N PHE A 244 -7.25 3.35 7.71
CA PHE A 244 -7.13 3.98 6.39
C PHE A 244 -5.67 4.11 5.94
N VAL A 245 -4.81 4.69 6.79
CA VAL A 245 -3.38 4.91 6.48
C VAL A 245 -2.66 3.58 6.26
N TYR A 246 -2.92 2.59 7.12
CA TYR A 246 -2.33 1.26 6.98
C TYR A 246 -2.76 0.57 5.68
N GLY A 247 -4.05 0.61 5.34
CA GLY A 247 -4.56 0.04 4.08
C GLY A 247 -3.93 0.69 2.84
N PHE A 248 -3.73 2.01 2.88
CA PHE A 248 -3.03 2.75 1.83
C PHE A 248 -1.56 2.31 1.71
N LEU A 249 -0.81 2.30 2.81
CA LEU A 249 0.60 1.92 2.81
C LEU A 249 0.78 0.47 2.35
N LEU A 250 -0.05 -0.44 2.86
CA LEU A 250 -0.05 -1.84 2.48
C LEU A 250 -0.24 -2.03 0.97
N ALA A 251 -1.14 -1.27 0.35
CA ALA A 251 -1.34 -1.32 -1.09
C ALA A 251 -0.07 -0.94 -1.88
N TYR A 252 0.71 0.02 -1.39
CA TYR A 252 2.01 0.37 -1.99
C TYR A 252 3.02 -0.77 -1.86
N PHE A 253 3.19 -1.34 -0.66
CA PHE A 253 4.09 -2.49 -0.47
C PHE A 253 3.69 -3.66 -1.36
N PHE A 254 2.41 -4.05 -1.36
CA PHE A 254 1.92 -5.12 -2.22
C PHE A 254 2.11 -4.80 -3.70
N ALA A 255 1.84 -3.58 -4.15
CA ALA A 255 2.01 -3.20 -5.55
C ALA A 255 3.48 -3.28 -5.98
N ILE A 256 4.40 -2.67 -5.23
CA ILE A 256 5.83 -2.67 -5.55
C ILE A 256 6.37 -4.10 -5.60
N ILE A 257 6.09 -4.90 -4.56
CA ILE A 257 6.58 -6.28 -4.49
C ILE A 257 5.93 -7.15 -5.58
N ALA A 258 4.64 -6.97 -5.90
CA ALA A 258 3.99 -7.67 -7.00
C ALA A 258 4.58 -7.32 -8.37
N ILE A 259 4.92 -6.05 -8.61
CA ILE A 259 5.55 -5.57 -9.85
C ILE A 259 6.92 -6.21 -10.05
N ILE A 260 7.78 -6.17 -9.04
CA ILE A 260 9.14 -6.76 -9.12
C ILE A 260 9.11 -8.28 -9.10
N GLY A 261 7.99 -8.84 -8.63
CA GLY A 261 7.63 -10.22 -8.87
C GLY A 261 7.63 -11.14 -7.66
N GLY A 262 7.32 -10.66 -6.46
CA GLY A 262 6.95 -11.46 -5.29
C GLY A 262 5.58 -11.06 -4.73
N SER A 263 5.34 -11.32 -3.45
CA SER A 263 4.23 -10.73 -2.69
C SER A 263 4.68 -10.28 -1.31
N ALA A 264 4.00 -9.27 -0.76
CA ALA A 264 4.18 -8.83 0.62
C ALA A 264 3.33 -9.64 1.63
N GLY A 265 2.58 -10.65 1.18
CA GLY A 265 1.77 -11.52 2.03
C GLY A 265 1.72 -12.95 1.51
N VAL A 266 1.55 -13.90 2.43
CA VAL A 266 1.40 -15.33 2.10
C VAL A 266 0.21 -15.55 1.16
N THR A 267 -0.91 -14.88 1.42
CA THR A 267 -2.13 -14.97 0.61
C THR A 267 -1.91 -14.48 -0.82
N GLY A 268 -0.91 -13.64 -1.06
CA GLY A 268 -0.56 -13.22 -2.40
C GLY A 268 -0.01 -14.33 -3.29
N ILE A 269 0.48 -15.44 -2.75
CA ILE A 269 0.80 -16.64 -3.55
C ILE A 269 -0.47 -17.23 -4.16
N ILE A 270 -1.51 -17.37 -3.34
CA ILE A 270 -2.83 -17.85 -3.78
C ILE A 270 -3.47 -16.82 -4.71
N GLY A 271 -3.38 -15.53 -4.36
CA GLY A 271 -3.88 -14.42 -5.16
C GLY A 271 -3.23 -14.37 -6.55
N GLU A 272 -1.92 -14.60 -6.64
CA GLU A 272 -1.18 -14.63 -7.90
C GLU A 272 -1.65 -15.79 -8.78
N TYR A 273 -1.69 -17.00 -8.22
CA TYR A 273 -2.16 -18.19 -8.92
C TYR A 273 -3.59 -18.01 -9.46
N MET A 274 -4.50 -17.54 -8.59
CA MET A 274 -5.90 -17.32 -8.96
C MET A 274 -6.06 -16.18 -9.97
N SER A 275 -5.20 -15.15 -9.91
CA SER A 275 -5.21 -14.05 -10.88
C SER A 275 -4.80 -14.54 -12.27
N VAL A 276 -3.82 -15.44 -12.35
CA VAL A 276 -3.41 -16.08 -13.61
C VAL A 276 -4.51 -16.98 -14.17
N VAL A 277 -5.10 -17.85 -13.34
CA VAL A 277 -6.10 -18.84 -13.79
C VAL A 277 -7.46 -18.22 -14.10
N LYS A 278 -7.93 -17.27 -13.27
CA LYS A 278 -9.28 -16.69 -13.40
C LYS A 278 -9.31 -15.34 -14.11
N HIS A 279 -8.15 -14.80 -14.51
CA HIS A 279 -8.01 -13.47 -15.11
C HIS A 279 -8.66 -12.33 -14.32
N LYS A 280 -8.75 -12.47 -12.99
CA LYS A 280 -9.29 -11.45 -12.08
C LYS A 280 -8.18 -10.62 -11.46
N ASN A 281 -8.48 -9.36 -11.15
CA ASN A 281 -7.51 -8.45 -10.56
C ASN A 281 -6.93 -9.00 -9.24
N PHE A 282 -5.61 -8.89 -9.12
CA PHE A 282 -4.84 -9.38 -7.98
C PHE A 282 -5.32 -8.81 -6.65
N GLY A 283 -5.62 -7.49 -6.60
CA GLY A 283 -6.11 -6.84 -5.40
C GLY A 283 -7.48 -7.35 -4.97
N THR A 284 -8.41 -7.54 -5.90
CA THR A 284 -9.76 -8.05 -5.59
C THR A 284 -9.72 -9.47 -5.01
N ILE A 285 -8.90 -10.36 -5.57
CA ILE A 285 -8.77 -11.73 -5.02
C ILE A 285 -8.21 -11.70 -3.60
N ASN A 286 -7.11 -10.96 -3.38
CA ASN A 286 -6.51 -10.86 -2.05
C ASN A 286 -7.47 -10.23 -1.04
N GLY A 287 -8.24 -9.21 -1.45
CA GLY A 287 -9.23 -8.56 -0.60
C GLY A 287 -10.32 -9.51 -0.09
N ILE A 288 -10.83 -10.38 -0.96
CA ILE A 288 -11.84 -11.38 -0.58
C ILE A 288 -11.24 -12.40 0.40
N ILE A 289 -10.06 -12.94 0.09
CA ILE A 289 -9.36 -13.90 0.96
C ILE A 289 -9.11 -13.27 2.34
N ASN A 290 -8.69 -12.01 2.37
CA ASN A 290 -8.41 -11.28 3.61
C ASN A 290 -9.67 -11.11 4.48
N ILE A 291 -10.83 -10.80 3.91
CA ILE A 291 -12.08 -10.70 4.68
C ILE A 291 -12.48 -12.05 5.28
N ILE A 292 -12.39 -13.14 4.50
CA ILE A 292 -12.74 -14.47 5.01
C ILE A 292 -11.83 -14.83 6.19
N ILE A 293 -10.52 -14.60 6.06
CA ILE A 293 -9.57 -14.86 7.14
C ILE A 293 -9.84 -13.95 8.34
N LEU A 294 -10.12 -12.66 8.12
CA LEU A 294 -10.41 -11.69 9.17
C LEU A 294 -11.61 -12.13 10.02
N LEU A 295 -12.70 -12.55 9.38
CA LEU A 295 -13.90 -12.98 10.08
C LEU A 295 -13.62 -14.12 11.06
N ILE A 296 -12.78 -15.08 10.66
CA ILE A 296 -12.36 -16.21 11.51
C ILE A 296 -11.37 -15.75 12.58
N ALA A 297 -10.35 -14.99 12.18
CA ALA A 297 -9.29 -14.53 13.08
C ALA A 297 -9.82 -13.65 14.22
N VAL A 298 -10.86 -12.85 13.99
CA VAL A 298 -11.46 -11.98 15.01
C VAL A 298 -12.23 -12.78 16.06
N VAL A 299 -12.85 -13.91 15.67
CA VAL A 299 -13.47 -14.83 16.65
C VAL A 299 -12.42 -15.30 17.65
N PHE A 300 -11.33 -15.88 17.14
CA PHE A 300 -10.30 -16.50 17.98
C PHE A 300 -9.29 -15.53 18.59
N GLY A 301 -9.13 -14.35 18.00
CA GLY A 301 -8.12 -13.38 18.41
C GLY A 301 -8.67 -12.15 19.15
N THR A 302 -9.96 -11.84 19.08
CA THR A 302 -10.54 -10.71 19.81
C THR A 302 -11.71 -11.14 20.66
N TYR A 303 -12.73 -11.73 20.03
CA TYR A 303 -13.98 -12.03 20.71
C TYR A 303 -13.77 -13.02 21.86
N LEU A 304 -13.15 -14.17 21.58
CA LEU A 304 -12.88 -15.20 22.57
C LEU A 304 -11.87 -14.74 23.64
N PRO A 305 -10.62 -14.35 23.30
CA PRO A 305 -9.62 -13.97 24.31
C PRO A 305 -10.02 -12.71 25.09
N GLY A 306 -10.64 -11.73 24.43
CA GLY A 306 -11.12 -10.51 25.09
C GLY A 306 -12.23 -10.83 26.10
N SER A 307 -13.20 -11.67 25.73
CA SER A 307 -14.28 -12.06 26.66
C SER A 307 -13.76 -12.84 27.86
N LEU A 308 -12.84 -13.79 27.64
CA LEU A 308 -12.19 -14.55 28.71
C LEU A 308 -11.38 -13.65 29.66
N LEU A 309 -10.73 -12.61 29.14
CA LEU A 309 -10.02 -11.63 29.97
C LEU A 309 -10.99 -10.84 30.84
N LEU A 310 -12.05 -10.28 30.26
CA LEU A 310 -13.05 -9.49 31.01
C LEU A 310 -13.72 -10.35 32.09
N GLU A 311 -14.07 -11.59 31.77
CA GLU A 311 -14.64 -12.53 32.73
C GLU A 311 -13.66 -12.85 33.88
N SER A 312 -12.37 -13.01 33.58
CA SER A 312 -11.34 -13.25 34.59
C SER A 312 -11.16 -12.08 35.57
N ILE A 313 -11.35 -10.84 35.09
CA ILE A 313 -11.29 -9.64 35.94
C ILE A 313 -12.46 -9.64 36.94
N THR A 314 -13.65 -10.03 36.48
CA THR A 314 -14.89 -9.95 37.27
C THR A 314 -15.20 -11.24 38.03
N LYS A 315 -14.26 -12.20 38.07
CA LYS A 315 -14.43 -13.48 38.74
C LYS A 315 -14.64 -13.26 40.24
N GLY A 316 -15.78 -13.73 40.76
CA GLY A 316 -16.17 -13.53 42.16
C GLY A 316 -17.02 -12.28 42.43
N ILE A 317 -17.42 -11.54 41.38
CA ILE A 317 -18.44 -10.49 41.47
C ILE A 317 -19.78 -11.09 41.06
N ASP A 318 -20.65 -11.40 42.03
CA ASP A 318 -21.94 -12.04 41.80
C ASP A 318 -23.08 -10.99 41.78
N GLY A 319 -23.52 -10.63 40.57
CA GLY A 319 -24.51 -9.56 40.33
C GLY A 319 -23.93 -8.28 39.69
N ASN A 320 -24.81 -7.32 39.43
CA ASN A 320 -24.47 -6.03 38.77
C ASN A 320 -24.70 -4.83 39.71
N SER A 321 -24.54 -5.04 41.02
CA SER A 321 -24.70 -4.00 42.03
C SER A 321 -23.36 -3.58 42.64
N VAL A 322 -23.35 -2.43 43.31
CA VAL A 322 -22.19 -1.94 44.05
C VAL A 322 -21.81 -2.93 45.16
N GLU A 323 -22.80 -3.50 45.83
CA GLU A 323 -22.60 -4.49 46.91
C GLU A 323 -21.88 -5.74 46.42
N ALA A 324 -22.20 -6.21 45.21
CA ALA A 324 -21.53 -7.37 44.60
C ALA A 324 -20.04 -7.12 44.33
N CYS A 325 -19.66 -5.86 44.10
CA CYS A 325 -18.27 -5.49 43.79
C CYS A 325 -17.44 -5.22 45.05
N LYS A 326 -18.05 -4.94 46.21
CA LYS A 326 -17.35 -4.61 47.48
C LYS A 326 -16.23 -5.59 47.84
N PRO A 327 -16.44 -6.92 47.82
CA PRO A 327 -15.40 -7.87 48.22
C PRO A 327 -14.16 -7.87 47.31
N PHE A 328 -14.32 -7.37 46.08
CA PHE A 328 -13.22 -7.20 45.13
C PHE A 328 -12.49 -5.88 45.36
N VAL A 329 -13.22 -4.75 45.41
CA VAL A 329 -12.60 -3.42 45.46
C VAL A 329 -11.90 -3.12 46.78
N GLU A 330 -12.35 -3.70 47.89
CA GLU A 330 -11.70 -3.52 49.20
C GLU A 330 -10.29 -4.14 49.27
N LYS A 331 -9.95 -5.05 48.34
CA LYS A 331 -8.61 -5.63 48.20
C LYS A 331 -7.67 -4.76 47.37
N ILE A 332 -8.18 -3.68 46.75
CA ILE A 332 -7.36 -2.77 45.95
C ILE A 332 -6.49 -1.94 46.90
N ASN A 333 -5.18 -2.02 46.71
CA ASN A 333 -4.22 -1.21 47.47
C ASN A 333 -4.52 0.29 47.26
N GLY A 334 -4.67 1.03 48.36
CA GLY A 334 -5.01 2.46 48.33
C GLY A 334 -6.51 2.75 48.12
N TRP A 335 -7.40 1.75 48.19
CA TRP A 335 -8.85 1.95 48.04
C TRP A 335 -9.43 2.98 49.03
N ASN A 336 -8.99 2.94 50.29
CA ASN A 336 -9.49 3.81 51.36
C ASN A 336 -9.04 5.27 51.20
N ASP A 337 -7.99 5.52 50.41
CA ASP A 337 -7.46 6.86 50.16
C ASP A 337 -8.19 7.56 48.99
N LEU A 338 -9.10 6.85 48.32
CA LEU A 338 -9.85 7.36 47.17
C LEU A 338 -11.04 8.21 47.60
N THR A 339 -11.31 9.25 46.80
CA THR A 339 -12.55 10.02 46.92
C THR A 339 -13.76 9.16 46.54
N GLN A 340 -14.94 9.50 47.08
CA GLN A 340 -16.20 8.80 46.75
C GLN A 340 -16.47 8.80 45.23
N TYR A 341 -16.08 9.85 44.52
CA TYR A 341 -16.18 9.92 43.06
C TYR A 341 -15.30 8.87 42.37
N GLN A 342 -14.03 8.74 42.77
CA GLN A 342 -13.10 7.75 42.21
C GLN A 342 -13.53 6.31 42.52
N GLN A 343 -14.07 6.07 43.72
CA GLN A 343 -14.64 4.78 44.08
C GLN A 343 -15.87 4.46 43.20
N GLY A 344 -16.76 5.43 42.99
CA GLY A 344 -17.90 5.30 42.08
C GLY A 344 -17.48 4.93 40.64
N GLN A 345 -16.47 5.61 40.09
CA GLN A 345 -15.93 5.29 38.77
C GLN A 345 -15.41 3.85 38.66
N ILE A 346 -14.77 3.32 39.71
CA ILE A 346 -14.29 1.94 39.73
C ILE A 346 -15.46 0.95 39.72
N TYR A 347 -16.51 1.20 40.51
CA TYR A 347 -17.72 0.36 40.50
C TYR A 347 -18.39 0.35 39.13
N ASP A 348 -18.63 1.52 38.53
CA ASP A 348 -19.22 1.65 37.20
C ASP A 348 -18.38 0.94 36.13
N THR A 349 -17.05 1.04 36.24
CA THR A 349 -16.11 0.37 35.33
C THR A 349 -16.19 -1.15 35.45
N LEU A 350 -16.23 -1.70 36.67
CA LEU A 350 -16.32 -3.16 36.90
C LEU A 350 -17.64 -3.74 36.38
N ILE A 351 -18.76 -3.06 36.66
CA ILE A 351 -20.07 -3.45 36.15
C ILE A 351 -20.08 -3.35 34.62
N GLY A 352 -19.51 -2.28 34.05
CA GLY A 352 -19.35 -2.11 32.61
C GLY A 352 -18.54 -3.23 31.96
N ILE A 353 -17.39 -3.60 32.53
CA ILE A 353 -16.54 -4.71 32.08
C ILE A 353 -17.32 -6.03 32.07
N LYS A 354 -18.03 -6.31 33.16
CA LYS A 354 -18.84 -7.53 33.30
C LYS A 354 -19.93 -7.62 32.23
N ASN A 355 -20.62 -6.51 31.98
CA ASN A 355 -21.71 -6.47 31.00
C ASN A 355 -21.23 -6.58 29.55
N VAL A 356 -19.98 -6.20 29.25
CA VAL A 356 -19.41 -6.24 27.90
C VAL A 356 -18.82 -7.62 27.57
N ALA A 357 -18.45 -8.43 28.57
CA ALA A 357 -17.96 -9.79 28.34
C ALA A 357 -18.97 -10.60 27.50
N TRP A 358 -18.47 -11.32 26.48
CA TRP A 358 -19.26 -12.15 25.56
C TRP A 358 -20.28 -11.41 24.69
N GLN A 359 -20.37 -10.08 24.75
CA GLN A 359 -21.28 -9.30 23.93
C GLN A 359 -20.83 -9.18 22.48
N PRO A 360 -21.77 -9.01 21.52
CA PRO A 360 -21.44 -8.79 20.11
C PRO A 360 -20.49 -7.60 19.85
N SER A 361 -20.49 -6.59 20.74
CA SER A 361 -19.59 -5.43 20.67
C SER A 361 -18.10 -5.81 20.76
N MET A 362 -17.76 -6.95 21.37
CA MET A 362 -16.39 -7.47 21.40
C MET A 362 -15.94 -8.01 20.04
N TYR A 363 -16.87 -8.60 19.27
CA TYR A 363 -16.60 -9.05 17.91
C TYR A 363 -16.61 -7.87 16.94
N PHE A 364 -17.72 -7.13 16.89
CA PHE A 364 -17.90 -5.91 16.09
C PHE A 364 -17.29 -4.70 16.79
N SER A 365 -16.01 -4.80 17.12
CA SER A 365 -15.25 -3.74 17.79
C SER A 365 -14.75 -2.68 16.80
N PRO A 366 -14.35 -1.49 17.29
CA PRO A 366 -13.66 -0.48 16.49
C PRO A 366 -12.42 -1.05 15.77
N ASN A 367 -11.69 -1.98 16.40
CA ASN A 367 -10.55 -2.69 15.81
C ASN A 367 -10.95 -3.52 14.58
N PHE A 368 -12.08 -4.23 14.64
CA PHE A 368 -12.64 -4.96 13.52
C PHE A 368 -12.99 -4.01 12.37
N LEU A 369 -13.79 -2.97 12.65
CA LEU A 369 -14.21 -2.02 11.62
C LEU A 369 -13.03 -1.31 10.96
N SER A 370 -12.02 -0.92 11.75
CA SER A 370 -10.79 -0.30 11.23
C SER A 370 -10.01 -1.24 10.31
N THR A 371 -10.00 -2.54 10.61
CA THR A 371 -9.40 -3.55 9.72
C THR A 371 -10.21 -3.72 8.44
N VAL A 372 -11.54 -3.69 8.51
CA VAL A 372 -12.40 -3.73 7.31
C VAL A 372 -12.16 -2.51 6.42
N ILE A 373 -12.10 -1.30 7.00
CA ILE A 373 -11.74 -0.07 6.28
C ILE A 373 -10.37 -0.23 5.61
N SER A 374 -9.38 -0.71 6.36
CA SER A 374 -8.04 -0.97 5.83
C SER A 374 -8.07 -1.90 4.62
N ASN A 375 -8.88 -2.97 4.66
CA ASN A 375 -9.01 -3.90 3.53
C ASN A 375 -9.67 -3.25 2.31
N VAL A 376 -10.73 -2.45 2.51
CA VAL A 376 -11.40 -1.74 1.42
C VAL A 376 -10.43 -0.77 0.74
N VAL A 377 -9.73 0.05 1.53
CA VAL A 377 -8.71 0.98 1.03
C VAL A 377 -7.60 0.23 0.30
N PHE A 378 -7.12 -0.88 0.89
CA PHE A 378 -6.12 -1.74 0.28
C PHE A 378 -6.55 -2.23 -1.11
N VAL A 379 -7.75 -2.77 -1.26
CA VAL A 379 -8.25 -3.29 -2.55
C VAL A 379 -8.35 -2.18 -3.60
N VAL A 380 -8.96 -1.04 -3.23
CA VAL A 380 -9.15 0.10 -4.13
C VAL A 380 -7.80 0.64 -4.59
N MET A 381 -6.87 0.85 -3.65
CA MET A 381 -5.55 1.41 -3.94
C MET A 381 -4.66 0.42 -4.71
N LEU A 382 -4.67 -0.86 -4.36
CA LEU A 382 -3.85 -1.87 -5.03
C LEU A 382 -4.30 -2.07 -6.48
N ASN A 383 -5.60 -2.11 -6.76
CA ASN A 383 -6.11 -2.20 -8.13
C ASN A 383 -5.76 -0.95 -8.96
N LYS A 384 -5.65 0.23 -8.33
CA LYS A 384 -5.21 1.47 -8.98
C LYS A 384 -3.69 1.51 -9.23
N LEU A 385 -2.88 0.96 -8.32
CA LEU A 385 -1.42 0.94 -8.39
C LEU A 385 -0.89 -0.18 -9.30
N PHE A 386 -1.56 -1.33 -9.30
CA PHE A 386 -1.18 -2.51 -10.06
C PHE A 386 -2.35 -3.05 -10.92
N PRO A 387 -2.77 -2.31 -11.97
CA PRO A 387 -3.89 -2.71 -12.82
C PRO A 387 -3.45 -3.79 -13.83
N ARG A 388 -3.34 -5.05 -13.35
CA ARG A 388 -2.73 -6.19 -14.07
C ARG A 388 -3.30 -6.45 -15.47
N PHE A 389 -4.63 -6.40 -15.60
CA PHE A 389 -5.35 -6.74 -16.82
C PHE A 389 -5.93 -5.52 -17.54
N LYS A 390 -5.54 -4.31 -17.14
CA LYS A 390 -5.96 -3.09 -17.83
C LYS A 390 -5.38 -3.07 -19.23
N VAL A 391 -6.23 -2.87 -20.23
CA VAL A 391 -5.85 -2.71 -21.64
C VAL A 391 -5.85 -1.22 -21.98
N VAL A 392 -4.87 -0.81 -22.78
CA VAL A 392 -4.72 0.57 -23.27
C VAL A 392 -4.38 0.57 -24.75
N GLN A 393 -4.70 1.68 -25.41
CA GLN A 393 -4.25 1.95 -26.76
C GLN A 393 -2.96 2.76 -26.70
N CYS A 394 -1.88 2.23 -27.27
CA CYS A 394 -0.60 2.93 -27.44
C CYS A 394 -0.47 3.40 -28.88
N LYS A 395 -0.22 4.70 -29.10
CA LYS A 395 0.13 5.24 -30.42
C LYS A 395 1.52 5.85 -30.39
N VAL A 396 2.29 5.60 -31.44
CA VAL A 396 3.67 6.06 -31.59
C VAL A 396 3.76 6.86 -32.88
N TYR A 397 4.30 8.07 -32.77
CA TYR A 397 4.53 9.00 -33.85
C TYR A 397 6.05 9.25 -33.93
N SER A 398 6.64 8.87 -35.06
CA SER A 398 8.08 8.98 -35.30
C SER A 398 8.40 8.88 -36.79
N PRO A 399 9.40 9.64 -37.29
CA PRO A 399 9.91 9.47 -38.66
C PRO A 399 10.65 8.13 -38.85
N HIS A 400 11.09 7.46 -37.77
CA HIS A 400 11.87 6.22 -37.81
C HIS A 400 11.03 4.94 -37.68
N MET A 401 9.78 4.97 -38.19
CA MET A 401 8.79 3.92 -37.95
C MET A 401 9.23 2.51 -38.38
N SER A 402 9.95 2.38 -39.49
CA SER A 402 10.43 1.07 -39.98
C SER A 402 11.42 0.41 -39.01
N LYS A 403 12.34 1.20 -38.43
CA LYS A 403 13.31 0.72 -37.44
C LYS A 403 12.62 0.37 -36.12
N ILE A 404 11.66 1.21 -35.69
CA ILE A 404 10.85 0.94 -34.50
C ILE A 404 10.07 -0.37 -34.65
N LYS A 405 9.41 -0.60 -35.79
CA LYS A 405 8.71 -1.85 -36.09
C LYS A 405 9.65 -3.05 -35.93
N GLN A 406 10.85 -2.99 -36.52
CA GLN A 406 11.81 -4.08 -36.45
C GLN A 406 12.28 -4.35 -35.02
N ALA A 407 12.57 -3.29 -34.24
CA ALA A 407 12.98 -3.40 -32.85
C ALA A 407 11.92 -4.06 -31.97
N ILE A 408 10.64 -3.79 -32.23
CA ILE A 408 9.55 -4.38 -31.45
C ILE A 408 9.22 -5.80 -31.89
N VAL A 409 9.18 -6.08 -33.20
CA VAL A 409 8.94 -7.44 -33.72
C VAL A 409 10.05 -8.41 -33.29
N GLY A 410 11.28 -7.92 -33.15
CA GLY A 410 12.40 -8.71 -32.62
C GLY A 410 12.30 -9.05 -31.13
N ASP A 411 11.35 -8.48 -30.38
CA ASP A 411 11.21 -8.72 -28.95
C ASP A 411 10.51 -10.06 -28.67
N LYS A 412 11.31 -11.10 -28.39
CA LYS A 412 10.81 -12.44 -28.07
C LYS A 412 10.02 -12.57 -26.77
N LYS A 413 10.03 -11.55 -25.89
CA LYS A 413 9.37 -11.65 -24.57
C LYS A 413 7.93 -11.14 -24.55
N THR A 414 7.56 -10.28 -25.48
CA THR A 414 6.22 -9.66 -25.56
C THR A 414 5.55 -10.06 -26.86
N ILE A 415 4.29 -10.49 -26.80
CA ILE A 415 3.43 -10.51 -27.99
C ILE A 415 2.82 -9.12 -28.10
N ASN A 416 3.24 -8.38 -29.12
CA ASN A 416 2.70 -7.07 -29.39
C ASN A 416 2.06 -7.05 -30.78
N ASN A 417 0.76 -6.77 -30.84
CA ASN A 417 0.05 -6.56 -32.09
C ASN A 417 0.06 -5.08 -32.44
N PHE A 418 0.46 -4.76 -33.66
CA PHE A 418 0.52 -3.39 -34.15
C PHE A 418 -0.17 -3.25 -35.49
N THR A 419 -0.85 -2.13 -35.64
CA THR A 419 -1.36 -1.64 -36.91
C THR A 419 -0.60 -0.38 -37.27
N VAL A 420 -0.11 -0.31 -38.50
CA VAL A 420 0.48 0.91 -39.05
C VAL A 420 -0.59 1.63 -39.85
N THR A 421 -0.99 2.81 -39.39
CA THR A 421 -1.89 3.70 -40.12
C THR A 421 -1.04 4.74 -40.84
N ILE A 422 -1.28 4.93 -42.13
CA ILE A 422 -0.67 6.02 -42.90
C ILE A 422 -1.63 7.19 -42.84
N GLY A 423 -1.23 8.26 -42.16
CA GLY A 423 -1.94 9.52 -42.14
C GLY A 423 -1.28 10.53 -43.07
N GLU A 424 -2.04 11.52 -43.50
CA GLU A 424 -1.53 12.69 -44.21
C GLU A 424 -1.49 13.88 -43.25
N GLY A 425 -0.34 14.55 -43.15
CA GLY A 425 -0.18 15.69 -42.27
C GLY A 425 -0.99 16.89 -42.75
N GLY A 426 -1.93 17.39 -41.94
CA GLY A 426 -2.81 18.50 -42.34
C GLY A 426 -2.09 19.82 -42.67
N TYR A 427 -0.85 20.00 -42.21
CA TYR A 427 -0.03 21.17 -42.54
C TYR A 427 0.95 20.94 -43.70
N SER A 428 1.43 19.72 -43.89
CA SER A 428 2.52 19.41 -44.82
C SER A 428 2.09 18.64 -46.07
N GLY A 429 0.88 18.06 -46.06
CA GLY A 429 0.43 17.09 -47.07
C GLY A 429 1.28 15.80 -47.10
N SER A 430 2.22 15.65 -46.18
CA SER A 430 3.19 14.55 -46.22
C SER A 430 2.69 13.33 -45.46
N ARG A 431 3.04 12.14 -45.96
CA ARG A 431 2.60 10.87 -45.39
C ARG A 431 3.36 10.58 -44.09
N THR A 432 2.64 10.56 -42.98
CA THR A 432 3.13 10.11 -41.67
C THR A 432 2.69 8.68 -41.40
N LYS A 433 3.59 7.86 -40.87
CA LYS A 433 3.20 6.53 -40.35
C LYS A 433 2.97 6.63 -38.84
N VAL A 434 1.81 6.19 -38.39
CA VAL A 434 1.46 6.09 -36.97
C VAL A 434 1.33 4.61 -36.62
N LEU A 435 2.09 4.17 -35.63
CA LEU A 435 1.99 2.81 -35.12
C LEU A 435 1.03 2.80 -33.94
N SER A 436 -0.03 2.01 -34.05
CA SER A 436 -1.06 1.86 -33.04
C SER A 436 -1.06 0.42 -32.52
N SER A 437 -1.23 0.25 -31.20
CA SER A 437 -1.32 -1.04 -30.54
C SER A 437 -2.41 -1.02 -29.48
N ILE A 438 -3.15 -2.12 -29.36
CA ILE A 438 -3.99 -2.40 -28.20
C ILE A 438 -3.24 -3.44 -27.37
N THR A 439 -2.81 -3.06 -26.18
CA THR A 439 -1.94 -3.91 -25.35
C THR A 439 -2.24 -3.75 -23.86
N LEU A 440 -1.75 -4.70 -23.06
CA LEU A 440 -1.81 -4.63 -21.61
C LEU A 440 -0.98 -3.46 -21.10
N TYR A 441 -1.55 -2.70 -20.19
CA TYR A 441 -0.95 -1.53 -19.56
C TYR A 441 0.45 -1.81 -18.98
N LYS A 442 0.65 -3.02 -18.42
CA LYS A 442 1.93 -3.45 -17.86
C LYS A 442 3.06 -3.60 -18.89
N GLN A 443 2.76 -3.75 -20.18
CA GLN A 443 3.77 -3.93 -21.24
C GLN A 443 4.34 -2.59 -21.74
N ILE A 444 3.61 -1.49 -21.50
CA ILE A 444 3.94 -0.15 -22.00
C ILE A 444 5.36 0.32 -21.63
N PRO A 445 5.88 0.17 -20.39
CA PRO A 445 7.22 0.64 -20.05
C PRO A 445 8.32 -0.01 -20.89
N ARG A 446 8.19 -1.32 -21.17
CA ARG A 446 9.13 -2.06 -22.01
C ARG A 446 9.05 -1.60 -23.46
N LEU A 447 7.83 -1.42 -23.97
CA LEU A 447 7.60 -0.90 -25.32
C LEU A 447 8.23 0.49 -25.50
N ILE A 448 8.01 1.40 -24.54
CA ILE A 448 8.61 2.73 -24.54
C ILE A 448 10.13 2.65 -24.53
N LYS A 449 10.73 1.80 -23.69
CA LYS A 449 12.20 1.63 -23.67
C LYS A 449 12.72 1.21 -25.05
N LYS A 450 12.07 0.24 -25.69
CA LYS A 450 12.44 -0.23 -27.04
C LYS A 450 12.28 0.84 -28.12
N ILE A 451 11.23 1.66 -28.03
CA ILE A 451 11.03 2.79 -28.96
C ILE A 451 12.14 3.83 -28.75
N ARG A 452 12.44 4.18 -27.49
CA ARG A 452 13.46 5.18 -27.14
C ARG A 452 14.89 4.73 -27.47
N GLU A 453 15.16 3.43 -27.53
CA GLU A 453 16.42 2.89 -28.06
C GLU A 453 16.63 3.23 -29.55
N VAL A 454 15.55 3.48 -30.30
CA VAL A 454 15.58 3.82 -31.73
C VAL A 454 15.40 5.31 -31.98
N ASP A 455 14.47 5.95 -31.27
CA ASP A 455 14.15 7.36 -31.39
C ASP A 455 13.85 7.97 -30.01
N GLU A 456 14.81 8.74 -29.49
CA GLU A 456 14.70 9.40 -28.19
C GLU A 456 13.61 10.47 -28.17
N ASN A 457 13.20 11.01 -29.32
CA ASN A 457 12.24 12.12 -29.45
C ASN A 457 10.84 11.70 -29.92
N ALA A 458 10.61 10.41 -30.16
CA ALA A 458 9.30 9.88 -30.56
C ALA A 458 8.16 10.36 -29.63
N LEU A 459 7.04 10.79 -30.21
CA LEU A 459 5.85 11.08 -29.42
C LEU A 459 5.08 9.79 -29.19
N ILE A 460 4.77 9.49 -27.94
CA ILE A 460 4.06 8.27 -27.54
C ILE A 460 2.83 8.71 -26.74
N THR A 461 1.65 8.29 -27.19
CA THR A 461 0.38 8.57 -26.49
C THR A 461 -0.25 7.26 -26.02
N ILE A 462 -0.87 7.31 -24.85
CA ILE A 462 -1.52 6.17 -24.21
C ILE A 462 -2.95 6.59 -23.85
N SER A 463 -3.93 5.93 -24.45
CA SER A 463 -5.35 6.17 -24.21
C SER A 463 -5.99 5.00 -23.48
N ASN A 464 -6.88 5.28 -22.53
CA ASN A 464 -7.69 4.23 -21.91
C ASN A 464 -8.67 3.66 -22.94
N VAL A 465 -8.79 2.34 -22.96
CA VAL A 465 -9.83 1.65 -23.74
C VAL A 465 -11.04 1.47 -22.81
N ALA A 466 -12.20 2.01 -23.19
CA ALA A 466 -13.40 1.98 -22.36
C ALA A 466 -14.04 0.58 -22.31
N SER A 467 -14.09 -0.09 -23.46
CA SER A 467 -14.60 -1.45 -23.63
C SER A 467 -13.79 -2.17 -24.70
N LEU A 468 -13.73 -3.50 -24.59
CA LEU A 468 -13.04 -4.36 -25.53
C LEU A 468 -13.97 -5.53 -25.86
N ASP A 469 -14.08 -5.86 -27.14
CA ASP A 469 -14.69 -7.09 -27.64
C ASP A 469 -13.70 -7.78 -28.58
N GLY A 470 -13.60 -9.12 -28.49
CA GLY A 470 -12.65 -9.95 -29.24
C GLY A 470 -11.54 -10.60 -28.40
N ASN A 471 -10.60 -11.24 -29.10
CA ASN A 471 -9.54 -12.07 -28.49
C ASN A 471 -8.21 -11.31 -28.41
N LEU A 472 -7.60 -11.28 -27.22
CA LEU A 472 -6.26 -10.72 -26.99
C LEU A 472 -5.36 -11.76 -26.35
N TYR A 473 -4.10 -11.84 -26.78
CA TYR A 473 -3.10 -12.66 -26.11
C TYR A 473 -2.79 -12.09 -24.73
N ILE A 474 -3.27 -12.78 -23.69
CA ILE A 474 -2.93 -12.49 -22.30
C ILE A 474 -1.83 -13.47 -21.87
N PRO A 475 -0.76 -13.01 -21.20
CA PRO A 475 0.27 -13.90 -20.69
C PRO A 475 -0.33 -14.94 -19.74
N SER A 476 -0.16 -16.23 -20.08
CA SER A 476 -0.52 -17.36 -19.22
C SER A 476 0.49 -17.59 -18.09
N GLY A 477 1.69 -17.02 -18.23
CA GLY A 477 2.75 -17.03 -17.23
C GLY A 477 3.29 -15.63 -16.92
N LYS A 478 4.31 -15.56 -16.08
CA LYS A 478 5.03 -14.32 -15.78
C LYS A 478 5.87 -13.83 -16.96
N PHE A 479 6.03 -12.51 -17.01
CA PHE A 479 6.79 -11.75 -18.00
C PHE A 479 8.30 -11.78 -17.77
#